data_AF-Q68A64-F1
#
_entry.id   AF-Q68A64-F1
#
_cell.length_a   1.000
_cell.length_b   1.000
_cell.length_c   1.000
_cell.angle_alpha   90.00
_cell.angle_beta   90.00
_cell.angle_gamma   90.00
#
_symmetry.space_group_name_H-M   'P 1'
#
loop_
_entity.id
_entity.type
_entity.pdbx_description
1 polymer ?
#
loop_
_entity_poly.entity_id
_entity_poly.type
_entity_poly.pdbx_seq_one_letter_code
_entity_poly.pdbx_strand_id
1 'polypeptide(L)'
;MSSPAPLSADALIDRIRTDIRSTGDAPDVAARHEHFYLVMQALRSDILALSNREPDDERVVRCIRVFHEEVAAFKEAHAIARLPYSPAVDRRYPFRDAAGEPVYVATLAPTGQPAQGSRRYGAEAVWPYLDAEAAPEGLGALYLGRLHCRTMMAADLRDPRESALVGERGVFAARRIERGECLGIYGGRLMTPATYYTCLDDAFVLSTTAEGIESAVDGENILAMANTVFAYEGEHAVSQAADGYNMEAAVFQATTRCGRRFAIRAFFATEAVPAGDELRWNYRYAPALIRQRFGGLPA
;
A
#
# COMPACT_ATOMS: atom_id res chain seq x y z
N MET A 1 -2.09 1.29 -43.63
CA MET A 1 -1.06 1.90 -42.76
C MET A 1 -0.07 0.80 -42.44
N SER A 2 1.17 0.88 -42.95
CA SER A 2 2.19 -0.13 -42.67
C SER A 2 2.57 -0.08 -41.20
N SER A 3 2.53 -1.22 -40.51
CA SER A 3 3.16 -1.35 -39.20
C SER A 3 4.64 -0.99 -39.32
N PRO A 4 5.20 -0.18 -38.40
CA PRO A 4 6.61 0.16 -38.44
C PRO A 4 7.47 -1.10 -38.43
N ALA A 5 8.58 -1.07 -39.18
CA ALA A 5 9.52 -2.19 -39.21
C ALA A 5 10.07 -2.45 -37.78
N PRO A 6 10.23 -3.71 -37.38
CA PRO A 6 10.61 -4.04 -36.01
C PRO A 6 12.07 -3.67 -35.72
N LEU A 7 12.32 -3.04 -34.56
CA LEU A 7 13.61 -2.46 -34.17
C LEU A 7 14.73 -3.52 -33.99
N SER A 8 15.98 -3.22 -34.33
CA SER A 8 17.09 -4.09 -33.89
C SER A 8 17.27 -4.04 -32.36
N ALA A 9 18.02 -4.99 -31.78
CA ALA A 9 18.28 -5.00 -30.34
C ALA A 9 18.99 -3.71 -29.87
N ASP A 10 20.00 -3.23 -30.61
CA ASP A 10 20.69 -1.96 -30.28
C ASP A 10 19.76 -0.75 -30.43
N ALA A 11 18.93 -0.70 -31.47
CA ALA A 11 17.95 0.39 -31.64
C ALA A 11 16.90 0.38 -30.52
N LEU A 12 16.50 -0.80 -30.03
CA LEU A 12 15.61 -0.92 -28.88
C LEU A 12 16.30 -0.47 -27.59
N ILE A 13 17.58 -0.79 -27.39
CA ILE A 13 18.37 -0.31 -26.24
C ILE A 13 18.45 1.22 -26.21
N ASP A 14 18.77 1.86 -27.34
CA ASP A 14 18.85 3.31 -27.43
C ASP A 14 17.49 3.97 -27.17
N ARG A 15 16.41 3.35 -27.68
CA ARG A 15 15.05 3.78 -27.41
C ARG A 15 14.67 3.64 -25.93
N ILE A 16 14.98 2.50 -25.28
CA ILE A 16 14.72 2.28 -23.85
C ILE A 16 15.32 3.44 -23.03
N ARG A 17 16.59 3.77 -23.28
CA ARG A 17 17.28 4.86 -22.57
C ARG A 17 16.65 6.21 -22.84
N THR A 18 16.39 6.53 -24.10
CA THR A 18 15.85 7.83 -24.49
C THR A 18 14.44 8.03 -23.94
N ASP A 19 13.56 7.06 -24.18
CA ASP A 19 12.15 7.15 -23.80
C ASP A 19 12.01 7.24 -22.27
N ILE A 20 12.68 6.37 -21.51
CA ILE A 20 12.62 6.40 -20.04
C ILE A 20 13.16 7.72 -19.49
N ARG A 21 14.33 8.18 -19.92
CA ARG A 21 14.93 9.42 -19.39
C ARG A 21 14.07 10.64 -19.70
N SER A 22 13.50 10.70 -20.91
CA SER A 22 12.62 11.81 -21.30
C SER A 22 11.36 11.93 -20.44
N THR A 23 10.93 10.85 -19.78
CA THR A 23 9.75 10.91 -18.89
C THR A 23 10.02 11.79 -17.68
N GLY A 24 11.29 11.92 -17.25
CA GLY A 24 11.71 12.77 -16.13
C GLY A 24 11.40 14.26 -16.33
N ASP A 25 11.36 14.71 -17.59
CA ASP A 25 11.15 16.11 -17.99
C ASP A 25 9.67 16.56 -17.93
N ALA A 26 8.77 15.68 -17.51
CA ALA A 26 7.35 16.00 -17.38
C ALA A 26 7.10 17.17 -16.39
N PRO A 27 6.06 17.99 -16.63
CA PRO A 27 5.86 19.27 -15.95
C PRO A 27 5.50 19.15 -14.47
N ASP A 28 4.89 18.03 -14.07
CA ASP A 28 4.51 17.76 -12.70
C ASP A 28 4.68 16.28 -12.36
N VAL A 29 4.61 15.97 -11.06
CA VAL A 29 4.82 14.63 -10.53
C VAL A 29 3.81 13.63 -11.11
N ALA A 30 2.51 13.96 -11.13
CA ALA A 30 1.50 13.03 -11.61
C ALA A 30 1.69 12.71 -13.10
N ALA A 31 1.91 13.74 -13.93
CA ALA A 31 2.20 13.59 -15.35
C ALA A 31 3.47 12.77 -15.60
N ARG A 32 4.52 12.95 -14.78
CA ARG A 32 5.77 12.18 -14.86
C ARG A 32 5.53 10.68 -14.72
N HIS A 33 4.83 10.29 -13.66
CA HIS A 33 4.57 8.87 -13.39
C HIS A 33 3.64 8.25 -14.44
N GLU A 34 2.62 8.99 -14.89
CA GLU A 34 1.70 8.51 -15.93
C GLU A 34 2.43 8.32 -17.28
N HIS A 35 3.24 9.29 -17.69
CA HIS A 35 4.04 9.18 -18.91
C HIS A 35 5.04 8.03 -18.82
N PHE A 36 5.76 7.90 -17.69
CA PHE A 36 6.65 6.77 -17.45
C PHE A 36 5.90 5.45 -17.56
N TYR A 37 4.73 5.31 -16.93
CA TYR A 37 3.94 4.09 -16.97
C TYR A 37 3.55 3.67 -18.40
N LEU A 38 3.13 4.62 -19.24
CA LEU A 38 2.80 4.36 -20.65
C LEU A 38 4.03 3.94 -21.46
N VAL A 39 5.16 4.64 -21.29
CA VAL A 39 6.45 4.27 -21.91
C VAL A 39 6.85 2.85 -21.52
N MET A 40 6.71 2.51 -20.24
CA MET A 40 7.04 1.20 -19.72
C MET A 40 6.20 0.08 -20.31
N GLN A 41 4.90 0.30 -20.52
CA GLN A 41 4.03 -0.67 -21.20
C GLN A 41 4.44 -0.87 -22.66
N ALA A 42 4.72 0.23 -23.38
CA ALA A 42 5.18 0.16 -24.78
C ALA A 42 6.50 -0.59 -24.92
N LEU A 43 7.50 -0.26 -24.09
CA LEU A 43 8.82 -0.90 -24.12
C LEU A 43 8.75 -2.40 -23.76
N ARG A 44 7.90 -2.80 -22.80
CA ARG A 44 7.66 -4.23 -22.49
C ARG A 44 7.10 -4.97 -23.70
N SER A 45 6.14 -4.37 -24.39
CA SER A 45 5.58 -4.92 -25.61
C SER A 45 6.64 -5.10 -26.69
N ASP A 46 7.53 -4.12 -26.86
CA ASP A 46 8.61 -4.17 -27.86
C ASP A 46 9.68 -5.22 -27.50
N ILE A 47 10.04 -5.35 -26.22
CA ILE A 47 10.97 -6.39 -25.75
C ILE A 47 10.36 -7.77 -25.97
N LEU A 48 9.08 -7.97 -25.68
CA LEU A 48 8.38 -9.23 -25.93
C LEU A 48 8.34 -9.55 -27.43
N ALA A 49 8.06 -8.56 -28.27
CA ALA A 49 8.09 -8.71 -29.73
C ALA A 49 9.48 -9.04 -30.28
N LEU A 50 10.55 -8.51 -29.67
CA LEU A 50 11.93 -8.90 -29.97
C LEU A 50 12.20 -10.35 -29.55
N SER A 51 11.83 -10.73 -28.33
CA SER A 51 12.02 -12.09 -27.79
C SER A 51 11.39 -13.17 -28.67
N ASN A 52 10.20 -12.90 -29.23
CA ASN A 52 9.50 -13.86 -30.09
C ASN A 52 10.16 -14.11 -31.46
N ARG A 53 11.13 -13.28 -31.88
CA ARG A 53 11.72 -13.35 -33.24
C ARG A 53 13.24 -13.43 -33.26
N GLU A 54 13.91 -12.96 -32.21
CA GLU A 54 15.37 -12.97 -32.12
C GLU A 54 15.80 -14.33 -31.52
N PRO A 55 16.46 -15.20 -32.29
CA PRO A 55 16.94 -16.49 -31.79
C PRO A 55 18.13 -16.37 -30.83
N ASP A 56 18.78 -15.21 -30.77
CA ASP A 56 19.90 -14.93 -29.88
C ASP A 56 19.42 -14.38 -28.53
N ASP A 57 19.33 -15.27 -27.54
CA ASP A 57 18.93 -14.94 -26.18
C ASP A 57 19.80 -13.87 -25.52
N GLU A 58 21.10 -13.77 -25.87
CA GLU A 58 22.00 -12.79 -25.25
C GLU A 58 21.57 -11.35 -25.57
N ARG A 59 21.06 -11.12 -26.78
CA ARG A 59 20.55 -9.80 -27.22
C ARG A 59 19.29 -9.41 -26.46
N VAL A 60 18.36 -10.36 -26.32
CA VAL A 60 17.11 -10.15 -25.59
C VAL A 60 17.40 -9.87 -24.12
N VAL A 61 18.30 -10.65 -23.51
CA VAL A 61 18.75 -10.47 -22.13
C VAL A 61 19.41 -9.10 -21.93
N ARG A 62 20.21 -8.63 -22.90
CA ARG A 62 20.81 -7.29 -22.85
C ARG A 62 19.74 -6.19 -22.86
N CYS A 63 18.69 -6.30 -23.68
CA CYS A 63 17.58 -5.35 -23.68
C CYS A 63 16.84 -5.35 -22.33
N ILE A 64 16.54 -6.53 -21.79
CA ILE A 64 15.87 -6.68 -20.47
C ILE A 64 16.71 -6.05 -19.36
N ARG A 65 18.03 -6.29 -19.37
CA ARG A 65 18.95 -5.71 -18.38
C ARG A 65 18.95 -4.19 -18.44
N VAL A 66 19.15 -3.59 -19.62
CA VAL A 66 19.15 -2.12 -19.77
C VAL A 66 17.78 -1.55 -19.35
N PHE A 67 16.69 -2.21 -19.71
CA PHE A 67 15.36 -1.83 -19.28
C PHE A 67 15.23 -1.80 -17.75
N HIS A 68 15.69 -2.83 -17.04
CA HIS A 68 15.67 -2.84 -15.58
C HIS A 68 16.60 -1.78 -14.96
N GLU A 69 17.78 -1.55 -15.53
CA GLU A 69 18.72 -0.53 -15.06
C GLU A 69 18.12 0.88 -15.17
N GLU A 70 17.54 1.24 -16.32
CA GLU A 70 16.92 2.56 -16.52
C GLU A 70 15.67 2.74 -15.64
N VAL A 71 14.92 1.67 -15.40
CA VAL A 71 13.77 1.69 -14.46
C VAL A 71 14.23 1.92 -13.04
N ALA A 72 15.29 1.23 -12.60
CA ALA A 72 15.83 1.40 -11.27
C ALA A 72 16.34 2.83 -11.07
N ALA A 73 17.08 3.37 -12.05
CA ALA A 73 17.56 4.75 -12.03
C ALA A 73 16.39 5.76 -11.99
N PHE A 74 15.34 5.54 -12.77
CA PHE A 74 14.13 6.38 -12.72
C PHE A 74 13.48 6.34 -11.32
N LYS A 75 13.32 5.14 -10.74
CA LYS A 75 12.75 4.99 -9.39
C LYS A 75 13.61 5.68 -8.34
N GLU A 76 14.92 5.52 -8.39
CA GLU A 76 15.84 6.19 -7.46
C GLU A 76 15.72 7.72 -7.53
N ALA A 77 15.61 8.28 -8.74
CA ALA A 77 15.52 9.72 -8.94
C ALA A 77 14.13 10.32 -8.68
N HIS A 78 13.06 9.55 -8.92
CA HIS A 78 11.70 10.10 -9.06
C HIS A 78 10.63 9.40 -8.25
N ALA A 79 10.91 8.29 -7.57
CA ALA A 79 9.91 7.67 -6.71
C ALA A 79 9.44 8.66 -5.63
N ILE A 80 8.14 8.71 -5.44
CA ILE A 80 7.56 9.56 -4.42
C ILE A 80 7.77 8.86 -3.07
N ALA A 81 8.53 9.47 -2.18
CA ALA A 81 8.75 8.93 -0.85
C ALA A 81 7.42 8.79 -0.09
N ARG A 82 7.27 7.66 0.62
CA ARG A 82 6.22 7.47 1.61
C ARG A 82 6.52 8.36 2.81
N LEU A 83 5.50 9.02 3.38
CA LEU A 83 5.69 9.76 4.62
C LEU A 83 5.92 8.77 5.78
N PRO A 84 6.99 8.93 6.57
CA PRO A 84 7.16 8.13 7.76
C PRO A 84 6.04 8.48 8.75
N TYR A 85 5.53 7.48 9.44
CA TYR A 85 4.48 7.72 10.43
C TYR A 85 4.96 8.69 11.52
N SER A 86 4.11 9.67 11.82
CA SER A 86 4.18 10.56 12.97
C SER A 86 2.76 10.95 13.39
N PRO A 87 2.53 11.37 14.64
CA PRO A 87 1.21 11.84 15.08
C PRO A 87 0.66 13.03 14.28
N ALA A 88 1.53 13.77 13.56
CA ALA A 88 1.10 14.85 12.68
C ALA A 88 0.40 14.34 11.41
N VAL A 89 0.67 13.10 10.98
CA VAL A 89 -0.03 12.46 9.85
C VAL A 89 -1.48 12.13 10.23
N ASP A 90 -1.70 11.67 11.48
CA ASP A 90 -3.05 11.34 11.97
C ASP A 90 -3.99 12.56 12.08
N ARG A 91 -3.42 13.77 12.05
CA ARG A 91 -4.16 15.04 12.07
C ARG A 91 -4.58 15.53 10.68
N ARG A 92 -4.13 14.86 9.61
CA ARG A 92 -4.46 15.22 8.23
C ARG A 92 -5.69 14.47 7.75
N TYR A 93 -6.26 14.95 6.64
CA TYR A 93 -7.23 14.14 5.90
C TYR A 93 -6.60 12.79 5.52
N PRO A 94 -7.31 11.65 5.65
CA PRO A 94 -6.70 10.32 5.53
C PRO A 94 -6.05 10.01 4.18
N PHE A 95 -6.44 10.70 3.11
CA PHE A 95 -5.94 10.45 1.77
C PHE A 95 -5.29 11.69 1.19
N ARG A 96 -4.12 11.50 0.58
CA ARG A 96 -3.43 12.51 -0.23
C ARG A 96 -3.06 11.97 -1.60
N ASP A 97 -2.85 12.84 -2.56
CA ASP A 97 -2.34 12.48 -3.88
C ASP A 97 -0.80 12.48 -3.93
N ALA A 98 -0.27 12.38 -5.16
CA ALA A 98 1.16 12.41 -5.45
C ALA A 98 1.83 13.75 -5.09
N ALA A 99 1.11 14.87 -5.20
CA ALA A 99 1.59 16.21 -4.84
C ALA A 99 1.50 16.47 -3.32
N GLY A 100 0.77 15.63 -2.59
CA GLY A 100 0.57 15.77 -1.15
C GLY A 100 -0.75 16.46 -0.79
N GLU A 101 -1.58 16.74 -1.78
CA GLU A 101 -2.87 17.42 -1.60
C GLU A 101 -3.94 16.42 -1.15
N PRO A 102 -4.89 16.84 -0.28
CA PRO A 102 -5.92 15.97 0.24
C PRO A 102 -6.90 15.51 -0.84
N VAL A 103 -7.21 14.21 -0.86
CA VAL A 103 -8.18 13.59 -1.77
C VAL A 103 -9.50 13.38 -1.04
N TYR A 104 -10.39 14.38 -1.13
CA TYR A 104 -11.65 14.37 -0.41
C TYR A 104 -12.66 13.35 -0.95
N VAL A 105 -13.26 12.59 -0.04
CA VAL A 105 -14.37 11.67 -0.30
C VAL A 105 -15.68 12.46 -0.37
N ALA A 106 -16.50 12.20 -1.39
CA ALA A 106 -17.83 12.77 -1.56
C ALA A 106 -18.93 11.80 -1.13
N THR A 107 -18.79 10.52 -1.47
CA THR A 107 -19.77 9.48 -1.13
C THR A 107 -19.09 8.24 -0.57
N LEU A 108 -19.79 7.56 0.33
CA LEU A 108 -19.39 6.30 0.94
C LEU A 108 -20.59 5.36 0.92
N ALA A 109 -20.37 4.09 0.58
CA ALA A 109 -21.39 3.06 0.69
C ALA A 109 -21.93 3.00 2.13
N PRO A 110 -23.25 2.80 2.34
CA PRO A 110 -23.86 2.88 3.67
C PRO A 110 -23.36 1.81 4.63
N THR A 111 -22.85 0.69 4.10
CA THR A 111 -22.28 -0.40 4.89
C THR A 111 -21.02 -0.92 4.24
N GLY A 112 -20.03 -1.28 5.05
CA GLY A 112 -18.83 -1.97 4.64
C GLY A 112 -18.79 -3.39 5.17
N GLN A 113 -18.02 -4.24 4.50
CA GLN A 113 -17.86 -5.65 4.86
C GLN A 113 -16.39 -6.04 4.87
N PRO A 114 -15.95 -6.86 5.83
CA PRO A 114 -14.63 -7.46 5.76
C PRO A 114 -14.57 -8.42 4.58
N ALA A 115 -13.38 -8.64 4.04
CA ALA A 115 -13.22 -9.55 2.90
C ALA A 115 -13.46 -11.04 3.25
N GLN A 116 -13.59 -11.36 4.54
CA GLN A 116 -14.03 -12.67 5.04
C GLN A 116 -14.98 -12.47 6.21
N GLY A 117 -16.01 -13.30 6.33
CA GLY A 117 -17.02 -13.20 7.36
C GLY A 117 -18.28 -12.47 6.90
N SER A 118 -19.31 -12.45 7.77
CA SER A 118 -20.64 -11.90 7.48
C SER A 118 -20.93 -10.59 8.20
N ARG A 119 -19.99 -10.08 9.01
CA ARG A 119 -20.16 -8.82 9.76
C ARG A 119 -20.34 -7.66 8.79
N ARG A 120 -21.19 -6.71 9.17
CA ARG A 120 -21.42 -5.46 8.44
C ARG A 120 -21.19 -4.30 9.39
N TYR A 121 -20.52 -3.28 8.90
CA TYR A 121 -20.22 -2.07 9.66
C TYR A 121 -20.89 -0.87 8.98
N GLY A 122 -21.55 -0.04 9.79
CA GLY A 122 -22.23 1.16 9.30
C GLY A 122 -21.26 2.28 8.97
N ALA A 123 -21.55 3.02 7.89
CA ALA A 123 -20.76 4.17 7.48
C ALA A 123 -20.79 5.32 8.50
N GLU A 124 -21.80 5.39 9.38
CA GLU A 124 -21.89 6.44 10.41
C GLU A 124 -20.68 6.48 11.33
N ALA A 125 -20.07 5.32 11.61
CA ALA A 125 -18.87 5.23 12.45
C ALA A 125 -17.58 5.63 11.71
N VAL A 126 -17.63 5.71 10.37
CA VAL A 126 -16.47 6.00 9.51
C VAL A 126 -16.42 7.47 9.12
N TRP A 127 -17.58 8.09 8.89
CA TRP A 127 -17.68 9.48 8.45
C TRP A 127 -16.89 10.52 9.26
N PRO A 128 -16.78 10.43 10.60
CA PRO A 128 -15.98 11.38 11.36
C PRO A 128 -14.52 11.46 10.93
N TYR A 129 -13.94 10.35 10.44
CA TYR A 129 -12.55 10.31 9.95
C TYR A 129 -12.40 10.91 8.53
N LEU A 130 -13.51 11.15 7.82
CA LEU A 130 -13.57 11.70 6.45
C LEU A 130 -14.14 13.11 6.40
N ASP A 131 -14.30 13.77 7.55
CA ASP A 131 -14.80 15.14 7.60
C ASP A 131 -13.74 16.10 7.06
N ALA A 132 -14.04 16.70 5.90
CA ALA A 132 -13.16 17.63 5.21
C ALA A 132 -13.06 18.99 5.92
N GLU A 133 -14.05 19.31 6.77
CA GLU A 133 -14.13 20.60 7.47
C GLU A 133 -13.62 20.47 8.92
N ALA A 134 -13.31 19.26 9.36
CA ALA A 134 -12.77 19.03 10.70
C ALA A 134 -11.40 19.70 10.87
N ALA A 135 -11.22 20.38 12.01
CA ALA A 135 -9.92 20.90 12.39
C ALA A 135 -8.91 19.74 12.57
N PRO A 136 -7.62 19.95 12.25
CA PRO A 136 -6.58 18.92 12.40
C PRO A 136 -6.54 18.27 13.79
N GLU A 137 -6.78 19.05 14.84
CA GLU A 137 -6.85 18.57 16.22
C GLU A 137 -8.01 17.60 16.43
N GLY A 138 -9.16 17.86 15.79
CA GLY A 138 -10.34 16.99 15.83
C GLY A 138 -10.08 15.65 15.18
N LEU A 139 -9.50 15.65 13.97
CA LEU A 139 -9.11 14.41 13.26
C LEU A 139 -8.08 13.61 14.07
N GLY A 140 -7.04 14.27 14.59
CA GLY A 140 -6.04 13.63 15.42
C GLY A 140 -6.62 13.02 16.70
N ALA A 141 -7.57 13.71 17.33
CA ALA A 141 -8.24 13.23 18.55
C ALA A 141 -9.05 11.95 18.32
N LEU A 142 -9.57 11.71 17.10
CA LEU A 142 -10.26 10.46 16.78
C LEU A 142 -9.31 9.26 16.89
N TYR A 143 -8.07 9.40 16.44
CA TYR A 143 -7.06 8.35 16.60
C TYR A 143 -6.50 8.33 18.02
N LEU A 144 -5.96 9.45 18.50
CA LEU A 144 -5.23 9.53 19.79
C LEU A 144 -6.12 9.25 21.01
N GLY A 145 -7.43 9.48 20.91
CA GLY A 145 -8.39 9.15 21.96
C GLY A 145 -8.66 7.63 22.12
N ARG A 146 -8.11 6.79 21.23
CA ARG A 146 -8.35 5.35 21.16
C ARG A 146 -7.07 4.53 21.01
N LEU A 147 -6.13 5.05 20.26
CA LEU A 147 -4.92 4.38 19.82
C LEU A 147 -3.70 5.24 20.17
N HIS A 148 -2.60 4.58 20.45
CA HIS A 148 -1.30 5.21 20.45
C HIS A 148 -0.29 4.27 19.80
N CYS A 149 0.71 4.85 19.15
CA CYS A 149 1.80 4.10 18.54
C CYS A 149 3.06 4.30 19.36
N ARG A 150 3.76 3.21 19.64
CA ARG A 150 5.04 3.22 20.35
C ARG A 150 5.94 2.11 19.82
N THR A 151 7.22 2.21 20.16
CA THR A 151 8.16 1.12 19.93
C THR A 151 7.77 -0.10 20.75
N MET A 152 7.87 -1.27 20.13
CA MET A 152 7.65 -2.56 20.75
C MET A 152 8.88 -2.99 21.57
N MET A 153 8.59 -3.59 22.70
CA MET A 153 9.54 -4.15 23.65
C MET A 153 9.37 -5.68 23.70
N ALA A 154 10.36 -6.39 24.25
CA ALA A 154 10.28 -7.84 24.43
C ALA A 154 9.04 -8.29 25.22
N ALA A 155 8.55 -7.45 26.16
CA ALA A 155 7.35 -7.72 26.94
C ALA A 155 6.03 -7.59 26.14
N ASP A 156 6.07 -7.00 24.94
CA ASP A 156 4.89 -6.84 24.08
C ASP A 156 4.71 -8.02 23.11
N LEU A 157 5.73 -8.88 22.98
CA LEU A 157 5.70 -9.99 22.04
C LEU A 157 4.63 -11.00 22.47
N ARG A 158 3.83 -11.44 21.51
CA ARG A 158 2.83 -12.51 21.73
C ARG A 158 3.45 -13.89 21.62
N ASP A 159 4.55 -13.97 20.88
CA ASP A 159 5.36 -15.16 20.70
C ASP A 159 6.85 -14.76 20.71
N PRO A 160 7.74 -15.47 21.44
CA PRO A 160 9.16 -15.15 21.48
C PRO A 160 9.85 -15.08 20.11
N ARG A 161 9.32 -15.79 19.10
CA ARG A 161 9.84 -15.79 17.72
C ARG A 161 9.55 -14.49 16.97
N GLU A 162 8.67 -13.63 17.50
CA GLU A 162 8.44 -12.28 16.98
C GLU A 162 9.56 -11.29 17.38
N SER A 163 10.74 -11.75 17.77
CA SER A 163 11.83 -10.90 18.28
C SER A 163 12.25 -9.78 17.32
N ALA A 164 12.04 -9.96 16.01
CA ALA A 164 12.27 -8.94 14.99
C ALA A 164 11.36 -7.70 15.14
N LEU A 165 10.24 -7.80 15.87
CA LEU A 165 9.38 -6.66 16.16
C LEU A 165 9.96 -5.77 17.27
N VAL A 166 10.90 -6.24 18.09
CA VAL A 166 11.50 -5.40 19.15
C VAL A 166 12.27 -4.25 18.51
N GLY A 167 11.93 -3.01 18.86
CA GLY A 167 12.48 -1.81 18.22
C GLY A 167 11.61 -1.26 17.09
N GLU A 168 10.75 -2.08 16.50
CA GLU A 168 9.75 -1.66 15.52
C GLU A 168 8.53 -1.03 16.19
N ARG A 169 7.61 -0.50 15.38
CA ARG A 169 6.38 0.14 15.86
C ARG A 169 5.26 -0.89 16.06
N GLY A 170 4.45 -0.65 17.09
CA GLY A 170 3.16 -1.30 17.30
C GLY A 170 2.07 -0.28 17.58
N VAL A 171 0.81 -0.71 17.43
CA VAL A 171 -0.37 0.10 17.74
C VAL A 171 -1.05 -0.50 18.95
N PHE A 172 -1.31 0.33 19.96
CA PHE A 172 -1.84 -0.11 21.24
C PHE A 172 -3.09 0.67 21.60
N ALA A 173 -4.00 0.02 22.32
CA ALA A 173 -5.21 0.64 22.82
C ALA A 173 -4.85 1.69 23.88
N ALA A 174 -5.16 2.97 23.63
CA ALA A 174 -4.96 4.05 24.60
C ALA A 174 -5.98 4.00 25.76
N ARG A 175 -7.12 3.35 25.51
CA ARG A 175 -8.16 3.02 26.49
C ARG A 175 -8.77 1.68 26.12
N ARG A 176 -9.67 1.17 26.96
CA ARG A 176 -10.51 0.04 26.57
C ARG A 176 -11.27 0.37 25.27
N ILE A 177 -11.25 -0.55 24.32
CA ILE A 177 -11.97 -0.48 23.04
C ILE A 177 -13.04 -1.56 23.07
N GLU A 178 -14.26 -1.22 22.67
CA GLU A 178 -15.35 -2.20 22.64
C GLU A 178 -15.40 -2.96 21.31
N ARG A 179 -15.94 -4.18 21.34
CA ARG A 179 -16.17 -4.96 20.11
C ARG A 179 -17.04 -4.16 19.14
N GLY A 180 -16.62 -4.10 17.87
CA GLY A 180 -17.30 -3.40 16.80
C GLY A 180 -17.02 -1.89 16.76
N GLU A 181 -16.18 -1.38 17.67
CA GLU A 181 -15.78 0.02 17.64
C GLU A 181 -14.90 0.34 16.42
N CYS A 182 -15.17 1.46 15.75
CA CYS A 182 -14.38 1.96 14.64
C CYS A 182 -13.05 2.55 15.14
N LEU A 183 -11.95 2.03 14.62
CA LEU A 183 -10.58 2.39 14.95
C LEU A 183 -10.01 3.46 14.00
N GLY A 184 -10.69 3.70 12.88
CA GLY A 184 -10.34 4.71 11.88
C GLY A 184 -10.11 4.13 10.50
N ILE A 185 -9.45 4.90 9.64
CA ILE A 185 -9.28 4.59 8.21
C ILE A 185 -7.80 4.34 7.92
N TYR A 186 -7.50 3.30 7.15
CA TYR A 186 -6.14 3.09 6.65
C TYR A 186 -5.79 4.20 5.64
N GLY A 187 -5.03 5.18 6.12
CA GLY A 187 -4.77 6.43 5.42
C GLY A 187 -3.34 6.51 4.90
N GLY A 188 -3.15 7.31 3.85
CA GLY A 188 -1.86 7.61 3.26
C GLY A 188 -2.01 8.11 1.82
N ARG A 189 -1.01 7.85 0.99
CA ARG A 189 -1.02 8.28 -0.41
C ARG A 189 -1.91 7.37 -1.25
N LEU A 190 -2.95 7.93 -1.86
CA LEU A 190 -3.81 7.23 -2.82
C LEU A 190 -3.13 7.18 -4.19
N MET A 191 -2.64 6.01 -4.56
CA MET A 191 -1.87 5.75 -5.76
C MET A 191 -2.76 5.32 -6.93
N THR A 192 -2.37 5.76 -8.12
CA THR A 192 -2.79 5.22 -9.42
C THR A 192 -1.90 4.02 -9.77
N PRO A 193 -2.23 3.21 -10.79
CA PRO A 193 -1.33 2.17 -11.28
C PRO A 193 0.07 2.72 -11.61
N ALA A 194 0.14 3.92 -12.20
CA ALA A 194 1.39 4.59 -12.55
C ALA A 194 2.26 4.91 -11.33
N THR A 195 1.69 5.51 -10.28
CA THR A 195 2.46 5.84 -9.06
C THR A 195 2.78 4.60 -8.22
N TYR A 196 1.90 3.59 -8.22
CA TYR A 196 2.18 2.29 -7.60
C TYR A 196 3.35 1.57 -8.29
N TYR A 197 3.42 1.61 -9.63
CA TYR A 197 4.48 0.95 -10.39
C TYR A 197 5.89 1.45 -10.01
N THR A 198 5.99 2.73 -9.63
CA THR A 198 7.22 3.38 -9.20
C THR A 198 7.47 3.32 -7.69
N CYS A 199 6.63 2.61 -6.94
CA CYS A 199 6.84 2.40 -5.52
C CYS A 199 8.17 1.67 -5.28
N LEU A 200 8.90 2.10 -4.25
CA LEU A 200 10.19 1.52 -3.84
C LEU A 200 9.98 0.31 -2.92
N ASP A 201 8.96 0.37 -2.07
CA ASP A 201 8.64 -0.64 -1.06
C ASP A 201 7.12 -0.76 -0.94
N ASP A 202 6.61 -1.98 -1.06
CA ASP A 202 5.18 -2.28 -1.02
C ASP A 202 4.68 -2.76 0.37
N ALA A 203 5.54 -2.75 1.40
CA ALA A 203 5.22 -3.29 2.73
C ALA A 203 3.97 -2.66 3.38
N PHE A 204 3.67 -1.40 3.07
CA PHE A 204 2.52 -0.66 3.61
C PHE A 204 1.38 -0.48 2.60
N VAL A 205 1.45 -1.13 1.44
CA VAL A 205 0.50 -0.89 0.35
C VAL A 205 -0.72 -1.81 0.47
N LEU A 206 -1.92 -1.22 0.45
CA LEU A 206 -3.17 -1.95 0.38
C LEU A 206 -3.97 -1.59 -0.89
N SER A 207 -4.47 -2.60 -1.61
CA SER A 207 -5.26 -2.38 -2.84
C SER A 207 -6.59 -1.71 -2.55
N THR A 208 -6.84 -0.53 -3.07
CA THR A 208 -8.12 0.19 -2.97
C THR A 208 -8.97 0.01 -4.23
N THR A 209 -8.76 -1.09 -4.95
CA THR A 209 -9.45 -1.36 -6.22
C THR A 209 -10.96 -1.45 -6.02
N ALA A 210 -11.70 -0.73 -6.85
CA ALA A 210 -13.16 -0.69 -6.83
C ALA A 210 -13.70 -0.83 -8.26
N GLU A 211 -14.64 -1.75 -8.47
CA GLU A 211 -15.33 -1.90 -9.77
C GLU A 211 -14.38 -2.05 -10.97
N GLY A 212 -13.24 -2.74 -10.77
CA GLY A 212 -12.20 -2.92 -11.80
C GLY A 212 -11.27 -1.71 -12.00
N ILE A 213 -11.48 -0.61 -11.26
CA ILE A 213 -10.58 0.55 -11.27
C ILE A 213 -9.45 0.29 -10.27
N GLU A 214 -8.29 -0.06 -10.81
CA GLU A 214 -7.09 -0.32 -10.02
C GLU A 214 -6.61 0.92 -9.28
N SER A 215 -6.40 0.76 -7.99
CA SER A 215 -5.76 1.76 -7.14
C SER A 215 -5.22 1.10 -5.89
N ALA A 216 -4.32 1.80 -5.21
CA ALA A 216 -3.78 1.35 -3.94
C ALA A 216 -3.57 2.54 -3.00
N VAL A 217 -3.48 2.28 -1.71
CA VAL A 217 -3.05 3.26 -0.71
C VAL A 217 -1.72 2.80 -0.13
N ASP A 218 -0.74 3.68 -0.12
CA ASP A 218 0.52 3.50 0.59
C ASP A 218 0.35 4.07 2.00
N GLY A 219 0.29 3.19 3.00
CA GLY A 219 -0.19 3.52 4.35
C GLY A 219 0.79 4.36 5.16
N GLU A 220 0.36 5.51 5.66
CA GLU A 220 1.22 6.49 6.35
C GLU A 220 0.75 6.79 7.79
N ASN A 221 -0.52 6.53 8.10
CA ASN A 221 -1.10 6.86 9.39
C ASN A 221 -0.94 5.73 10.42
N ILE A 222 -1.45 5.93 11.63
CA ILE A 222 -1.28 5.00 12.75
C ILE A 222 -1.71 3.56 12.43
N LEU A 223 -2.76 3.39 11.63
CA LEU A 223 -3.28 2.05 11.28
C LEU A 223 -2.33 1.26 10.36
N ALA A 224 -1.43 1.93 9.66
CA ALA A 224 -0.36 1.28 8.90
C ALA A 224 0.72 0.65 9.80
N MET A 225 0.78 1.02 11.08
CA MET A 225 1.76 0.50 12.05
C MET A 225 1.23 -0.71 12.83
N ALA A 226 -0.01 -1.15 12.58
CA ALA A 226 -0.60 -2.29 13.28
C ALA A 226 -0.05 -3.60 12.71
N ASN A 227 0.56 -4.43 13.57
CA ASN A 227 1.26 -5.64 13.17
C ASN A 227 0.32 -6.81 12.83
N THR A 228 0.88 -7.82 12.17
CA THR A 228 0.21 -9.11 11.95
C THR A 228 0.75 -10.20 12.87
N VAL A 229 0.18 -11.40 12.82
CA VAL A 229 0.61 -12.56 13.60
C VAL A 229 0.94 -13.69 12.63
N PHE A 230 2.06 -14.39 12.85
CA PHE A 230 2.46 -15.51 12.01
C PHE A 230 2.17 -16.85 12.68
N ALA A 231 1.90 -17.86 11.85
CA ALA A 231 2.03 -19.26 12.23
C ALA A 231 3.44 -19.73 11.89
N TYR A 232 4.00 -20.58 12.74
CA TYR A 232 5.38 -21.00 12.67
C TYR A 232 5.52 -22.53 12.62
N GLU A 233 6.50 -23.00 11.86
CA GLU A 233 7.01 -24.37 11.92
C GLU A 233 8.47 -24.31 12.43
N GLY A 234 8.67 -24.72 13.68
CA GLY A 234 9.91 -24.42 14.41
C GLY A 234 10.10 -22.90 14.57
N GLU A 235 11.23 -22.38 14.11
CA GLU A 235 11.58 -20.95 14.16
C GLU A 235 11.13 -20.17 12.92
N HIS A 236 10.56 -20.83 11.90
CA HIS A 236 10.27 -20.20 10.61
C HIS A 236 8.80 -19.85 10.47
N ALA A 237 8.51 -18.60 10.07
CA ALA A 237 7.16 -18.19 9.72
C ALA A 237 6.72 -18.85 8.40
N VAL A 238 5.57 -19.54 8.41
CA VAL A 238 5.07 -20.30 7.23
C VAL A 238 3.80 -19.73 6.63
N SER A 239 3.01 -19.01 7.42
CA SER A 239 1.80 -18.32 6.99
C SER A 239 1.43 -17.25 8.00
N GLN A 240 0.41 -16.46 7.70
CA GLN A 240 -0.30 -15.73 8.75
C GLN A 240 -1.08 -16.71 9.64
N ALA A 241 -1.14 -16.40 10.93
CA ALA A 241 -1.90 -17.18 11.89
C ALA A 241 -3.40 -17.19 11.53
N ALA A 242 -4.12 -18.22 11.96
CA ALA A 242 -5.57 -18.31 11.75
C ALA A 242 -6.35 -17.44 12.76
N ASP A 243 -5.76 -17.17 13.92
CA ASP A 243 -6.33 -16.45 15.05
C ASP A 243 -5.31 -15.45 15.64
N GLY A 244 -5.67 -14.85 16.79
CA GLY A 244 -4.86 -13.83 17.45
C GLY A 244 -5.07 -12.40 16.94
N TYR A 245 -6.03 -12.16 16.05
CA TYR A 245 -6.35 -10.80 15.58
C TYR A 245 -7.55 -10.22 16.32
N ASN A 246 -7.37 -9.00 16.83
CA ASN A 246 -8.40 -8.26 17.57
C ASN A 246 -8.98 -7.07 16.78
N MET A 247 -8.56 -6.90 15.53
CA MET A 247 -9.15 -5.95 14.58
C MET A 247 -9.21 -6.51 13.16
N GLU A 248 -10.12 -5.96 12.35
CA GLU A 248 -10.25 -6.30 10.94
C GLU A 248 -10.57 -5.07 10.09
N ALA A 249 -10.26 -5.14 8.80
CA ALA A 249 -10.59 -4.10 7.84
C ALA A 249 -11.92 -4.41 7.14
N ALA A 250 -12.87 -3.48 7.24
CA ALA A 250 -14.09 -3.46 6.44
C ALA A 250 -13.91 -2.56 5.22
N VAL A 251 -14.39 -3.05 4.07
CA VAL A 251 -14.26 -2.38 2.77
C VAL A 251 -15.54 -1.61 2.48
N PHE A 252 -15.38 -0.32 2.19
CA PHE A 252 -16.45 0.59 1.78
C PHE A 252 -16.17 1.13 0.39
N GLN A 253 -17.14 1.06 -0.52
CA GLN A 253 -17.02 1.71 -1.82
C GLN A 253 -17.16 3.22 -1.64
N ALA A 254 -16.29 4.00 -2.28
CA ALA A 254 -16.25 5.45 -2.15
C ALA A 254 -16.06 6.12 -3.51
N THR A 255 -16.55 7.36 -3.61
CA THR A 255 -16.25 8.26 -4.73
C THR A 255 -15.67 9.56 -4.19
N THR A 256 -14.58 10.05 -4.77
CA THR A 256 -13.99 11.34 -4.41
C THR A 256 -14.82 12.51 -4.95
N ARG A 257 -14.58 13.73 -4.45
CA ARG A 257 -15.19 14.96 -4.98
C ARG A 257 -14.89 15.22 -6.46
N CYS A 258 -13.79 14.69 -6.98
CA CYS A 258 -13.44 14.75 -8.42
C CYS A 258 -13.96 13.56 -9.24
N GLY A 259 -14.78 12.67 -8.66
CA GLY A 259 -15.44 11.57 -9.36
C GLY A 259 -14.63 10.27 -9.46
N ARG A 260 -13.44 10.19 -8.83
CA ARG A 260 -12.65 8.95 -8.79
C ARG A 260 -13.28 7.94 -7.84
N ARG A 261 -13.50 6.71 -8.31
CA ARG A 261 -13.98 5.59 -7.48
C ARG A 261 -12.82 4.80 -6.90
N PHE A 262 -12.95 4.38 -5.65
CA PHE A 262 -11.99 3.53 -4.95
C PHE A 262 -12.63 2.89 -3.71
N ALA A 263 -11.95 1.92 -3.12
CA ALA A 263 -12.40 1.20 -1.94
C ALA A 263 -11.61 1.64 -0.70
N ILE A 264 -12.31 2.15 0.30
CA ILE A 264 -11.75 2.55 1.60
C ILE A 264 -11.70 1.35 2.53
N ARG A 265 -10.59 1.19 3.26
CA ARG A 265 -10.51 0.27 4.40
C ARG A 265 -10.65 1.04 5.71
N ALA A 266 -11.76 0.82 6.39
CA ALA A 266 -11.94 1.26 7.76
C ALA A 266 -11.76 0.07 8.70
N PHE A 267 -11.05 0.28 9.79
CA PHE A 267 -10.72 -0.77 10.76
C PHE A 267 -11.68 -0.76 11.94
N PHE A 268 -12.05 -1.96 12.37
CA PHE A 268 -12.96 -2.18 13.49
C PHE A 268 -12.39 -3.23 14.44
N ALA A 269 -12.64 -3.06 15.73
CA ALA A 269 -12.28 -4.08 16.72
C ALA A 269 -13.19 -5.30 16.59
N THR A 270 -12.62 -6.50 16.52
CA THR A 270 -13.39 -7.76 16.41
C THR A 270 -13.84 -8.29 17.76
N GLU A 271 -13.23 -7.80 18.83
CA GLU A 271 -13.47 -8.10 20.24
C GLU A 271 -13.20 -6.87 21.11
N ALA A 272 -13.48 -6.98 22.40
CA ALA A 272 -13.11 -5.91 23.32
C ALA A 272 -11.60 -5.98 23.59
N VAL A 273 -10.91 -4.84 23.51
CA VAL A 273 -9.46 -4.75 23.70
C VAL A 273 -9.17 -3.94 24.97
N PRO A 274 -8.50 -4.52 25.98
CA PRO A 274 -8.05 -3.80 27.16
C PRO A 274 -7.14 -2.61 26.83
N ALA A 275 -7.09 -1.61 27.71
CA ALA A 275 -6.13 -0.52 27.58
C ALA A 275 -4.71 -1.06 27.72
N GLY A 276 -3.81 -0.61 26.86
CA GLY A 276 -2.41 -1.06 26.82
C GLY A 276 -2.15 -2.27 25.92
N ASP A 277 -3.18 -3.00 25.51
CA ASP A 277 -3.02 -4.18 24.65
C ASP A 277 -2.76 -3.76 23.19
N GLU A 278 -1.95 -4.56 22.49
CA GLU A 278 -1.61 -4.33 21.10
C GLU A 278 -2.74 -4.75 20.16
N LEU A 279 -2.94 -3.96 19.11
CA LEU A 279 -3.86 -4.18 18.01
C LEU A 279 -3.14 -4.94 16.90
N ARG A 280 -3.71 -6.09 16.51
CA ARG A 280 -3.17 -6.98 15.47
C ARG A 280 -4.22 -7.29 14.43
N TRP A 281 -3.83 -7.25 13.15
CA TRP A 281 -4.73 -7.58 12.05
C TRP A 281 -4.10 -8.53 11.03
N ASN A 282 -4.95 -9.27 10.34
CA ASN A 282 -4.53 -10.22 9.33
C ASN A 282 -4.36 -9.49 7.98
N TYR A 283 -3.12 -9.37 7.51
CA TYR A 283 -2.82 -8.69 6.23
C TYR A 283 -3.28 -9.49 5.01
N ARG A 284 -3.59 -10.79 5.20
CA ARG A 284 -4.03 -11.76 4.18
C ARG A 284 -3.01 -12.00 3.09
N TYR A 285 -1.74 -12.00 3.45
CA TYR A 285 -0.65 -12.45 2.61
C TYR A 285 -0.76 -13.95 2.35
N ALA A 286 -0.49 -14.33 1.11
CA ALA A 286 -0.42 -15.73 0.72
C ALA A 286 0.73 -16.42 1.50
N PRO A 287 0.58 -17.69 1.93
CA PRO A 287 1.65 -18.42 2.61
C PRO A 287 3.00 -18.42 1.85
N ALA A 288 2.95 -18.45 0.52
CA ALA A 288 4.16 -18.34 -0.31
C ALA A 288 4.93 -17.03 -0.08
N LEU A 289 4.22 -15.91 0.05
CA LEU A 289 4.84 -14.61 0.33
C LEU A 289 5.45 -14.58 1.72
N ILE A 290 4.77 -15.17 2.72
CA ILE A 290 5.31 -15.26 4.09
C ILE A 290 6.60 -16.06 4.12
N ARG A 291 6.61 -17.24 3.49
CA ARG A 291 7.82 -18.07 3.41
C ARG A 291 8.97 -17.36 2.70
N GLN A 292 8.68 -16.63 1.62
CA GLN A 292 9.69 -15.88 0.88
C GLN A 292 10.29 -14.72 1.69
N ARG A 293 9.46 -13.94 2.40
CA ARG A 293 9.92 -12.72 3.11
C ARG A 293 10.38 -12.98 4.55
N PHE A 294 9.82 -13.99 5.21
CA PHE A 294 9.99 -14.22 6.66
C PHE A 294 10.34 -15.68 7.01
N GLY A 295 10.35 -16.59 6.04
CA GLY A 295 10.61 -18.01 6.26
C GLY A 295 12.09 -18.40 6.38
N GLY A 296 13.01 -17.43 6.38
CA GLY A 296 14.45 -17.66 6.54
C GLY A 296 15.13 -18.39 5.37
N LEU A 297 14.44 -18.60 4.25
CA LEU A 297 15.06 -19.13 3.04
C LEU A 297 15.90 -18.02 2.36
N PRO A 298 17.12 -18.31 1.88
CA PRO A 298 17.88 -17.34 1.10
C PRO A 298 17.08 -16.93 -0.15
N ALA A 299 17.06 -15.63 -0.44
CA ALA A 299 16.49 -15.07 -1.67
C ALA A 299 17.24 -15.56 -2.92
#